data_AF-A0A401QEX2-F1
#
_entry.id   AF-A0A401QEX2-F1
#
_cell.length_a   1.000
_cell.length_b   1.000
_cell.length_c   1.000
_cell.angle_alpha   90.00
_cell.angle_beta   90.00
_cell.angle_gamma   90.00
#
_symmetry.space_group_name_H-M   'P 1'
#
loop_
_entity.id
_entity.type
_entity.pdbx_description
1 polymer ?
#
loop_
_entity_poly.entity_id
_entity_poly.type
_entity_poly.pdbx_seq_one_letter_code
_entity_poly.pdbx_strand_id
1 'polypeptide(L)'
;MFSPDARYKLDGHTVLYIPSESLNLTPEQAAMDKELVQRLETAVVHWTRQIKDVLSAQEAVETGEIAGPLDEIEFWRNRCDDLSGIGFQLDKAGVKHIQSILELSKSSYIAPFLKLAKLIQ
;
A
#
# COMPACT_ATOMS: atom_id res chain seq x y z
N MET A 1 8.23 -12.29 28.53
CA MET A 1 9.03 -12.03 27.32
C MET A 1 8.03 -11.86 26.19
N PHE A 2 7.66 -10.62 25.89
CA PHE A 2 6.62 -10.30 24.92
C PHE A 2 7.29 -9.90 23.60
N SER A 3 7.00 -10.65 22.54
CA SER A 3 7.50 -10.39 21.20
C SER A 3 6.94 -9.06 20.67
N PRO A 4 7.75 -8.16 20.09
CA PRO A 4 7.32 -6.86 19.59
C PRO A 4 6.55 -6.88 18.25
N ASP A 5 6.08 -8.03 17.77
CA ASP A 5 5.44 -8.16 16.45
C ASP A 5 3.92 -7.91 16.42
N ALA A 6 3.28 -7.63 17.56
CA ALA A 6 1.82 -7.57 17.67
C ALA A 6 1.21 -6.16 17.74
N ARG A 7 1.92 -5.12 17.28
CA ARG A 7 1.49 -3.71 17.50
C ARG A 7 1.14 -2.87 16.26
N TYR A 8 1.12 -3.44 15.06
CA TYR A 8 0.75 -2.69 13.85
C TYR A 8 -0.69 -2.93 13.35
N LYS A 9 -1.62 -3.30 14.25
CA LYS A 9 -3.05 -3.44 13.97
C LYS A 9 -3.91 -2.66 14.98
N LEU A 10 -3.70 -1.36 15.10
CA LEU A 10 -4.50 -0.50 15.99
C LEU A 10 -4.67 0.89 15.38
N ASP A 11 -5.25 0.94 14.19
CA ASP A 11 -6.08 2.04 13.73
C ASP A 11 -6.74 1.54 12.45
N GLY A 12 -7.98 1.91 12.15
CA GLY A 12 -8.70 1.47 10.96
C GLY A 12 -8.10 1.92 9.63
N HIS A 13 -6.82 2.30 9.60
CA HIS A 13 -6.09 2.82 8.46
C HIS A 13 -5.32 1.72 7.74
N THR A 14 -5.29 1.83 6.43
CA THR A 14 -4.57 0.95 5.52
C THR A 14 -3.04 1.14 5.66
N VAL A 15 -2.43 0.60 6.74
CA VAL A 15 -0.99 0.76 6.99
C VAL A 15 -0.18 -0.18 6.09
N LEU A 16 0.64 0.41 5.21
CA LEU A 16 1.62 -0.32 4.41
C LEU A 16 2.74 -0.87 5.32
N TYR A 17 2.81 -2.20 5.46
CA TYR A 17 3.88 -2.88 6.18
C TYR A 17 5.21 -2.78 5.41
N ILE A 18 6.18 -2.07 5.98
CA ILE A 18 7.54 -1.95 5.44
C ILE A 18 8.44 -2.88 6.27
N PRO A 19 8.94 -3.99 5.72
CA PRO A 19 9.86 -4.85 6.46
C PRO A 19 11.13 -4.05 6.80
N SER A 20 11.42 -3.87 8.08
CA SER A 20 12.59 -3.10 8.53
C SER A 20 13.92 -3.67 8.02
N GLU A 21 13.98 -4.97 7.71
CA GLU A 21 15.14 -5.61 7.09
C GLU A 21 15.52 -4.99 5.74
N SER A 22 14.54 -4.61 4.91
CA SER A 22 14.85 -3.96 3.63
C SER A 22 15.41 -2.56 3.81
N LEU A 23 15.08 -1.86 4.91
CA LEU A 23 15.58 -0.52 5.22
C LEU A 23 17.02 -0.51 5.74
N ASN A 24 17.47 -1.61 6.35
CA ASN A 24 18.84 -1.75 6.86
C ASN A 24 19.83 -2.18 5.78
N LEU A 25 19.34 -2.69 4.65
CA LEU A 25 20.14 -3.17 3.54
C LEU A 25 20.12 -2.15 2.39
N THR A 26 21.24 -2.05 1.67
CA THR A 26 21.27 -1.28 0.43
C THR A 26 20.31 -1.90 -0.60
N PRO A 27 19.74 -1.10 -1.51
CA PRO A 27 18.73 -1.60 -2.43
C PRO A 27 19.30 -2.69 -3.37
N GLU A 28 20.61 -2.64 -3.63
CA GLU A 28 21.35 -3.65 -4.39
C GLU A 28 21.46 -4.98 -3.62
N GLN A 29 21.80 -4.95 -2.33
CA GLN A 29 21.87 -6.17 -1.50
C GLN A 29 20.50 -6.77 -1.28
N ALA A 30 19.49 -5.95 -1.02
CA ALA A 30 18.11 -6.39 -0.88
C ALA A 30 17.57 -6.98 -2.20
N ALA A 31 17.97 -6.44 -3.35
CA ALA A 31 17.58 -6.97 -4.66
C ALA A 31 18.21 -8.32 -5.00
N MET A 32 19.35 -8.65 -4.38
CA MET A 32 20.01 -9.96 -4.50
C MET A 32 19.35 -11.04 -3.63
N ASP A 33 18.64 -10.64 -2.58
CA ASP A 33 17.97 -11.56 -1.67
C ASP A 33 16.58 -11.93 -2.19
N LYS A 34 16.47 -13.13 -2.77
CA LYS A 34 15.22 -13.58 -3.39
C LYS A 34 14.06 -13.69 -2.40
N GLU A 35 14.32 -14.10 -1.16
CA GLU A 35 13.26 -14.26 -0.16
C GLU A 35 12.71 -12.89 0.25
N LEU A 36 13.59 -11.90 0.46
CA LEU A 36 13.19 -10.53 0.72
C LEU A 36 12.42 -9.94 -0.46
N VAL A 37 12.91 -10.09 -1.70
CA VAL A 37 12.24 -9.62 -2.91
C VAL A 37 10.83 -10.21 -3.00
N GLN A 38 10.64 -11.52 -2.79
CA GLN A 38 9.31 -12.13 -2.83
C GLN A 38 8.36 -11.55 -1.76
N ARG A 39 8.87 -11.25 -0.57
CA ARG A 39 8.08 -10.59 0.49
C ARG A 39 7.70 -9.16 0.10
N LEU A 40 8.61 -8.41 -0.51
CA LEU A 40 8.35 -7.07 -1.04
C LEU A 40 7.34 -7.09 -2.18
N GLU A 41 7.45 -8.05 -3.10
CA GLU A 41 6.48 -8.28 -4.18
C GLU A 41 5.10 -8.56 -3.60
N THR A 42 5.02 -9.45 -2.61
CA THR A 42 3.76 -9.76 -1.91
C THR A 42 3.17 -8.51 -1.27
N ALA A 43 3.99 -7.72 -0.56
CA ALA A 43 3.55 -6.47 0.06
C ALA A 43 3.01 -5.48 -0.99
N VAL A 44 3.72 -5.27 -2.09
CA VAL A 44 3.30 -4.39 -3.20
C VAL A 44 2.01 -4.89 -3.85
N VAL A 45 1.84 -6.20 -4.02
CA VAL A 45 0.59 -6.79 -4.53
C VAL A 45 -0.57 -6.53 -3.58
N HIS A 46 -0.36 -6.67 -2.26
CA HIS A 46 -1.36 -6.34 -1.25
C HIS A 46 -1.73 -4.85 -1.30
N TRP A 47 -0.74 -3.95 -1.39
CA TRP A 47 -0.97 -2.51 -1.51
C TRP A 47 -1.79 -2.16 -2.76
N THR A 48 -1.38 -2.73 -3.90
CA THR A 48 -2.08 -2.60 -5.19
C THR A 48 -3.53 -3.06 -5.08
N ARG A 49 -3.77 -4.19 -4.39
CA ARG A 49 -5.12 -4.71 -4.19
C ARG A 49 -5.96 -3.81 -3.29
N GLN A 50 -5.40 -3.29 -2.20
CA GLN A 50 -6.11 -2.36 -1.32
C GLN A 50 -6.50 -1.07 -2.05
N ILE A 51 -5.58 -0.48 -2.83
CA ILE A 51 -5.89 0.69 -3.65
C ILE A 51 -7.00 0.38 -4.65
N LYS A 52 -6.93 -0.78 -5.34
CA LYS A 52 -7.97 -1.21 -6.28
C LYS A 52 -9.33 -1.46 -5.61
N ASP A 53 -9.34 -2.03 -4.41
CA ASP A 53 -10.57 -2.30 -3.67
C ASP A 53 -11.26 -0.98 -3.28
N VAL A 54 -10.47 0.00 -2.82
CA VAL A 54 -10.94 1.35 -2.54
C VAL A 54 -11.46 2.05 -3.80
N LEU A 55 -10.76 1.91 -4.93
CA LEU A 55 -11.19 2.46 -6.22
C LEU A 55 -12.44 1.76 -6.78
N SER A 56 -12.56 0.45 -6.63
CA SER A 56 -13.73 -0.30 -7.09
C SER A 56 -14.97 0.01 -6.23
N ALA A 57 -14.77 0.26 -4.94
CA ALA A 57 -15.83 0.71 -4.07
C ALA A 57 -16.38 2.09 -4.48
N GLN A 58 -15.57 2.95 -5.13
CA GLN A 58 -16.03 4.20 -5.73
C GLN A 58 -17.04 3.95 -6.87
N GLU A 59 -16.81 2.97 -7.74
CA GLU A 59 -17.76 2.61 -8.79
C GLU A 59 -19.11 2.14 -8.23
N ALA A 60 -19.09 1.39 -7.11
CA ALA A 60 -20.31 0.90 -6.45
C ALA A 60 -21.11 2.01 -5.73
N VAL A 61 -20.44 3.09 -5.30
CA VAL A 61 -21.15 4.29 -4.79
C VAL A 61 -21.85 5.01 -5.95
N GLU A 62 -21.14 5.19 -7.06
CA GLU A 62 -21.65 5.89 -8.23
C GLU A 62 -22.84 5.18 -8.87
N THR A 63 -22.93 3.85 -8.76
CA THR A 63 -24.10 3.06 -9.20
C THR A 63 -25.31 3.16 -8.27
N GLY A 64 -25.18 3.82 -7.11
CA GLY A 64 -26.28 4.07 -6.16
C GLY A 64 -26.65 2.86 -5.30
N GLU A 65 -25.73 1.90 -5.11
CA GLU A 65 -25.98 0.69 -4.29
C GLU A 65 -25.86 0.94 -2.78
N ILE A 66 -25.55 2.18 -2.36
CA ILE A 66 -25.31 2.55 -0.95
C ILE A 66 -26.51 3.29 -0.37
N ALA A 67 -26.86 2.96 0.87
CA ALA A 67 -28.07 3.37 1.55
C ALA A 67 -28.04 4.85 1.99
N GLY A 68 -28.29 5.76 1.06
CA GLY A 68 -28.74 7.13 1.32
C GLY A 68 -27.65 8.21 1.40
N PRO A 69 -28.03 9.48 1.16
CA PRO A 69 -27.10 10.58 0.86
C PRO A 69 -26.18 10.98 2.02
N LEU A 70 -26.53 10.64 3.27
CA LEU A 70 -25.68 10.91 4.44
C LEU A 70 -24.58 9.84 4.59
N ASP A 71 -24.94 8.58 4.33
CA ASP A 71 -24.02 7.44 4.36
C ASP A 71 -22.97 7.59 3.26
N GLU A 72 -23.35 8.09 2.08
CA GLU A 72 -22.42 8.46 1.01
C GLU A 72 -21.39 9.50 1.46
N ILE A 73 -21.80 10.58 2.13
CA ILE A 73 -20.89 11.65 2.57
C ILE A 73 -19.87 11.13 3.59
N GLU A 74 -20.30 10.34 4.57
CA GLU A 74 -19.41 9.73 5.56
C GLU A 74 -18.48 8.70 4.94
N PHE A 75 -19.00 7.88 4.01
CA PHE A 75 -18.22 6.94 3.23
C PHE A 75 -17.12 7.65 2.43
N TRP A 76 -17.46 8.70 1.67
CA TRP A 76 -16.49 9.47 0.90
C TRP A 76 -15.45 10.16 1.77
N ARG A 77 -15.84 10.67 2.95
CA ARG A 77 -14.90 11.27 3.92
C ARG A 77 -13.88 10.26 4.43
N ASN A 78 -14.34 9.12 4.93
CA ASN A 78 -13.46 8.09 5.48
C ASN A 78 -12.53 7.52 4.39
N ARG A 79 -13.05 7.34 3.16
CA ARG A 79 -12.25 6.87 2.02
C ARG A 79 -11.25 7.89 1.49
N CYS A 80 -11.58 9.18 1.50
CA CYS A 80 -10.63 10.22 1.13
C CYS A 80 -9.47 10.29 2.15
N ASP A 81 -9.78 10.08 3.43
CA ASP A 81 -8.78 9.96 4.50
C ASP A 81 -7.88 8.72 4.30
N ASP A 82 -8.47 7.55 4.00
CA ASP A 82 -7.71 6.32 3.67
C ASP A 82 -6.81 6.51 2.44
N LEU A 83 -7.34 7.04 1.32
CA LEU A 83 -6.55 7.26 0.09
C LEU A 83 -5.43 8.27 0.31
N SER A 84 -5.71 9.36 1.03
CA SER A 84 -4.71 10.37 1.39
C SER A 84 -3.65 9.79 2.33
N GLY A 85 -4.05 8.98 3.30
CA GLY A 85 -3.17 8.24 4.20
C GLY A 85 -2.27 7.26 3.45
N ILE A 86 -2.83 6.46 2.53
CA ILE A 86 -2.08 5.56 1.67
C ILE A 86 -1.12 6.36 0.78
N GLY A 87 -1.57 7.42 0.12
CA GLY A 87 -0.74 8.31 -0.70
C GLY A 87 0.45 8.88 0.07
N PHE A 88 0.22 9.34 1.30
CA PHE A 88 1.29 9.82 2.18
C PHE A 88 2.25 8.70 2.59
N GLN A 89 1.73 7.49 2.83
CA GLN A 89 2.58 6.32 3.10
C GLN A 89 3.40 5.89 1.89
N LEU A 90 2.87 6.02 0.68
CA LEU A 90 3.56 5.73 -0.58
C LEU A 90 4.74 6.68 -0.82
N ASP A 91 4.63 7.93 -0.38
CA ASP A 91 5.71 8.92 -0.50
C ASP A 91 6.85 8.72 0.52
N LYS A 92 6.63 7.91 1.58
CA LYS A 92 7.65 7.66 2.60
C LYS A 92 8.92 7.08 2.00
N ALA A 93 10.06 7.52 2.53
CA ALA A 93 11.38 7.05 2.14
C ALA A 93 11.50 5.51 2.11
N GLY A 94 10.85 4.82 3.05
CA GLY A 94 10.86 3.36 3.07
C GLY A 94 10.11 2.68 1.92
N VAL A 95 9.02 3.29 1.43
CA VAL A 95 8.31 2.77 0.24
C VAL A 95 9.11 3.09 -1.02
N LYS A 96 9.69 4.30 -1.14
CA LYS A 96 10.61 4.64 -2.23
C LYS A 96 11.81 3.68 -2.30
N HIS A 97 12.34 3.28 -1.15
CA HIS A 97 13.42 2.29 -1.07
C HIS A 97 12.98 0.92 -1.60
N ILE A 98 11.78 0.46 -1.23
CA ILE A 98 11.20 -0.78 -1.76
C ILE A 98 10.97 -0.70 -3.28
N GLN A 99 10.52 0.46 -3.79
CA GLN A 99 10.41 0.68 -5.23
C GLN A 99 11.76 0.49 -5.92
N SER A 100 12.82 1.13 -5.41
CA SER A 100 14.16 0.98 -5.96
C SER A 100 14.68 -0.47 -5.92
N ILE A 101 14.43 -1.21 -4.84
CA ILE A 101 14.79 -2.64 -4.75
C ILE A 101 14.09 -3.45 -5.84
N LEU A 102 12.77 -3.29 -5.97
CA LEU A 102 11.97 -4.03 -6.93
C LEU A 102 12.28 -3.65 -8.38
N GLU A 103 12.65 -2.40 -8.64
CA GLU A 103 13.15 -1.98 -9.96
C GLU A 103 14.49 -2.63 -10.28
N LEU A 104 15.42 -2.68 -9.32
CA LEU A 104 16.72 -3.35 -9.48
C LEU A 104 16.56 -4.87 -9.68
N SER A 105 15.62 -5.49 -8.97
CA SER A 105 15.26 -6.92 -9.14
C SER A 105 14.44 -7.20 -10.40
N LYS A 106 14.10 -6.19 -11.21
CA LYS A 106 13.22 -6.30 -12.40
C LYS A 106 11.88 -6.98 -12.10
N SER A 107 11.28 -6.66 -10.96
CA SER A 107 10.01 -7.24 -10.56
C SER A 107 8.86 -6.79 -11.47
N SER A 108 8.00 -7.72 -11.88
CA SER A 108 6.84 -7.41 -12.73
C SER A 108 5.69 -6.73 -11.98
N TYR A 109 5.71 -6.76 -10.64
CA TYR A 109 4.62 -6.23 -9.81
C TYR A 109 4.77 -4.74 -9.48
N ILE A 110 5.96 -4.15 -9.68
CA ILE A 110 6.19 -2.74 -9.39
C ILE A 110 5.51 -1.82 -10.40
N ALA A 111 5.45 -2.21 -11.68
CA ALA A 111 4.83 -1.43 -12.74
C ALA A 111 3.33 -1.12 -12.50
N PRO A 112 2.46 -2.12 -12.20
CA PRO A 112 1.05 -1.82 -11.90
C PRO A 112 0.88 -1.01 -10.62
N PHE A 113 1.75 -1.20 -9.63
CA PHE A 113 1.73 -0.43 -8.39
C PHE A 113 2.06 1.05 -8.62
N LEU A 114 3.14 1.35 -9.34
CA LEU A 114 3.52 2.72 -9.68
C LEU A 114 2.42 3.45 -10.46
N LYS A 115 1.73 2.73 -11.34
CA LYS A 115 0.58 3.26 -12.07
C LYS A 115 -0.55 3.66 -11.12
N LEU A 116 -0.88 2.82 -10.13
CA LEU A 116 -1.90 3.13 -9.12
C LEU A 116 -1.46 4.25 -8.19
N ALA A 117 -0.21 4.24 -7.71
CA ALA A 117 0.33 5.28 -6.86
C ALA A 117 0.20 6.67 -7.50
N LYS A 118 0.42 6.78 -8.82
CA LYS A 118 0.21 8.01 -9.59
C LYS A 118 -1.25 8.44 -9.74
N LEU A 119 -2.22 7.57 -9.50
CA LEU A 119 -3.65 7.94 -9.55
C LEU A 119 -4.12 8.57 -8.24
N ILE A 120 -3.37 8.37 -7.15
CA ILE A 120 -3.71 8.83 -5.80
C ILE A 120 -2.80 9.95 -5.29
N GLN A 121 -1.65 10.19 -5.94
CA GLN A 121 -0.77 11.35 -5.71
C GLN A 121 -1.16 12.51 -6.63
#